data_AF-A0A0P9CMD8-F1
#
_entry.id   AF-A0A0P9CMD8-F1
#
_cell.length_a   1.000
_cell.length_b   1.000
_cell.length_c   1.000
_cell.angle_alpha   90.00
_cell.angle_beta   90.00
_cell.angle_gamma   90.00
#
_symmetry.space_group_name_H-M   'P 1'
#
loop_
_entity.id
_entity.type
_entity.pdbx_description
1 polymer ?
#
loop_
_entity_poly.entity_id
_entity_poly.type
_entity_poly.pdbx_seq_one_letter_code
_entity_poly.pdbx_strand_id
1 'polypeptide(L)' 'MRSYLYPQHNDTLKKFKRIQIEYHHGYEKLKDKLEDAGFTVTYTETVKVFDKDAIEHNMSIGYIYAKSGV' A
#
# COMPACT_ATOMS: atom_id res chain seq x y z
N MET A 1 -11.36 20.33 14.79
CA MET A 1 -10.22 20.15 13.86
C MET A 1 -10.78 19.78 12.50
N ARG A 2 -10.77 20.69 11.51
CA ARG A 2 -11.23 20.39 10.14
C ARG A 2 -10.08 19.71 9.40
N SER A 3 -10.21 18.43 9.08
CA SER A 3 -9.27 17.73 8.21
C SER A 3 -9.57 18.12 6.76
N TYR A 4 -8.62 18.78 6.11
CA TYR A 4 -8.63 18.97 4.67
C TYR A 4 -8.21 17.65 4.01
N LEU A 5 -9.18 16.81 3.69
CA LEU A 5 -8.97 15.66 2.81
C LEU A 5 -8.78 16.21 1.39
N TYR A 6 -7.54 16.29 0.93
CA TYR A 6 -7.26 16.53 -0.48
C TYR A 6 -7.95 15.43 -1.30
N PRO A 7 -8.76 15.77 -2.32
CA PRO A 7 -9.36 14.76 -3.18
C PRO A 7 -8.24 13.90 -3.78
N GLN A 8 -8.23 12.62 -3.44
CA GLN A 8 -7.21 11.68 -3.90
C GLN A 8 -7.52 11.27 -5.34
N HIS A 9 -7.05 12.06 -6.30
CA HIS A 9 -7.19 11.76 -7.72
C HIS A 9 -6.31 10.56 -8.13
N ASN A 10 -6.95 9.51 -8.64
CA ASN A 10 -6.27 8.30 -9.11
C ASN A 10 -5.37 8.56 -10.33
N ASP A 11 -5.52 9.70 -11.00
CA ASP A 11 -4.80 10.04 -12.24
C ASP A 11 -3.29 10.16 -12.05
N THR A 12 -2.82 10.50 -10.84
CA THR A 12 -1.39 10.49 -10.53
C THR A 12 -0.83 9.07 -10.50
N LEU A 13 -1.57 8.11 -9.93
CA LEU A 13 -1.13 6.72 -9.84
C LEU A 13 -1.04 6.09 -11.23
N LYS A 14 -1.99 6.38 -12.12
CA LYS A 14 -2.03 5.86 -13.50
C LYS A 14 -0.80 6.21 -14.35
N LYS A 15 0.04 7.15 -13.92
CA LYS A 15 1.32 7.47 -14.57
C LYS A 15 2.37 6.36 -14.41
N PHE A 16 2.21 5.51 -13.40
CA PHE A 16 3.14 4.42 -13.11
C PHE A 16 2.66 3.12 -13.76
N LYS A 17 3.59 2.39 -14.42
CA LYS A 17 3.30 1.06 -14.96
C LYS A 17 3.37 -0.05 -13.91
N ARG A 18 4.24 0.15 -12.91
CA ARG A 18 4.47 -0.78 -11.81
C ARG A 18 4.72 -0.01 -10.52
N ILE A 19 4.21 -0.53 -9.42
CA ILE A 19 4.40 0.00 -8.08
C ILE A 19 4.75 -1.17 -7.16
N GLN A 20 5.71 -0.97 -6.26
CA GLN A 20 5.97 -1.85 -5.13
C GLN A 20 5.91 -1.00 -3.86
N ILE A 21 5.17 -1.47 -2.86
CA ILE A 21 5.02 -0.80 -1.56
C ILE A 21 5.31 -1.82 -0.47
N GLU A 22 6.24 -1.51 0.43
CA GLU A 22 6.34 -2.20 1.71
C GLU A 22 5.30 -1.61 2.66
N TYR A 23 4.53 -2.47 3.33
CA TYR A 23 3.53 -2.06 4.32
C TYR A 23 3.84 -2.68 5.67
N HIS A 24 3.51 -1.93 6.73
CA HIS A 24 3.61 -2.37 8.12
C HIS A 24 2.19 -2.33 8.72
N HIS A 25 1.77 -3.41 9.39
CA HIS A 25 0.48 -3.52 10.10
C HIS A 25 -0.79 -3.48 9.23
N GLY A 26 -0.75 -4.11 8.04
CA GLY A 26 -1.91 -4.26 7.15
C GLY A 26 -1.82 -3.42 5.88
N TYR A 27 -2.61 -3.79 4.88
CA TYR A 27 -2.44 -3.32 3.50
C TYR A 27 -3.74 -3.19 2.71
N GLU A 28 -4.88 -3.54 3.32
CA GLU A 28 -6.18 -3.73 2.67
C GLU A 28 -6.63 -2.44 1.98
N LYS A 29 -6.57 -1.30 2.69
CA LYS A 29 -6.95 0.00 2.10
C LYS A 29 -6.01 0.47 0.99
N LEU A 30 -4.73 0.09 1.04
CA LEU A 30 -3.77 0.40 -0.03
C LEU A 30 -4.06 -0.46 -1.27
N LYS A 31 -4.36 -1.74 -1.07
CA LYS A 31 -4.80 -2.65 -2.14
C LYS A 31 -6.06 -2.11 -2.81
N ASP A 32 -7.11 -1.81 -2.04
CA ASP A 32 -8.38 -1.33 -2.57
C ASP A 32 -8.19 -0.03 -3.38
N LYS A 33 -7.37 0.90 -2.88
CA LYS A 33 -7.05 2.15 -3.58
C LYS A 33 -6.33 1.93 -4.92
N LEU A 34 -5.42 0.95 -4.97
CA LEU A 34 -4.67 0.62 -6.19
C LEU A 34 -5.58 -0.11 -7.20
N GLU A 35 -6.45 -1.01 -6.74
CA GLU A 35 -7.45 -1.66 -7.57
C GLU A 35 -8.44 -0.64 -8.16
N ASP A 36 -8.95 0.29 -7.34
CA ASP A 36 -9.80 1.41 -7.78
C ASP A 36 -9.09 2.35 -8.77
N ALA A 37 -7.76 2.39 -8.74
CA ALA A 37 -6.96 3.15 -9.69
C ALA A 37 -6.72 2.41 -11.02
N GLY A 38 -7.17 1.16 -11.14
CA GLY A 38 -7.08 0.34 -12.36
C GLY A 38 -5.85 -0.57 -12.43
N PHE A 39 -5.21 -0.85 -11.28
CA PHE A 39 -4.09 -1.77 -11.21
C PHE A 39 -4.56 -3.20 -10.93
N THR A 40 -3.86 -4.18 -11.52
CA THR A 40 -3.86 -5.54 -10.99
C THR A 40 -2.90 -5.60 -9.80
N VAL A 41 -3.40 -6.03 -8.65
CA VAL A 41 -2.66 -6.01 -7.39
C VAL A 41 -2.40 -7.44 -6.89
N THR A 42 -1.16 -7.70 -6.48
CA THR A 42 -0.79 -8.91 -5.72
C THR A 42 -0.06 -8.49 -4.44
N TYR A 43 -0.01 -9.39 -3.47
CA TYR A 43 0.65 -9.12 -2.19
C TYR A 43 1.34 -10.38 -1.67
N THR A 44 2.34 -10.18 -0.81
CA THR A 44 3.00 -11.29 -0.11
C THR A 44 2.19 -11.70 1.12
N GLU A 45 2.40 -12.94 1.58
CA GLU A 45 2.05 -13.28 2.95
C GLU A 45 2.78 -12.35 3.93
N THR A 46 2.08 -11.95 4.99
CA THR A 46 2.64 -11.13 6.06
C THR A 46 3.66 -11.90 6.87
N VAL A 47 4.82 -11.31 7.09
CA VAL A 47 5.87 -11.84 7.96
C VAL A 47 5.88 -11.06 9.27
N LYS A 48 5.98 -11.76 10.40
CA LYS A 48 6.17 -11.13 11.70
C LYS A 48 7.64 -10.85 11.94
N VAL A 49 7.97 -9.62 12.29
CA VAL A 49 9.33 -9.17 12.54
C VAL A 49 9.38 -8.40 13.85
N PHE A 50 10.47 -8.61 14.59
CA PHE A 50 10.76 -7.84 15.79
C PHE A 50 11.73 -6.70 15.44
N ASP A 51 11.31 -5.45 15.67
CA ASP A 51 12.15 -4.25 15.54
C ASP A 51 12.26 -3.55 16.90
N LYS A 52 13.47 -3.58 17.46
CA LYS A 52 13.77 -2.99 18.77
C LYS A 52 13.65 -1.46 18.80
N ASP A 53 13.73 -0.81 17.64
CA ASP A 53 13.74 0.65 17.51
C ASP A 53 12.36 1.20 17.11
N ALA A 54 11.41 0.33 16.75
CA ALA A 54 10.02 0.70 16.45
C ALA A 54 9.18 0.94 17.72
N ILE A 55 8.15 1.80 17.63
CA ILE A 55 7.19 2.05 18.73
C ILE A 55 6.41 0.77 19.06
N GLU A 56 5.93 0.06 18.03
CA GLU A 56 5.42 -1.30 18.16
C GLU A 56 6.51 -2.28 17.73
N HIS A 57 7.17 -2.90 18.71
CA HIS A 57 8.30 -3.79 18.43
C HIS A 57 7.93 -5.02 17.62
N ASN A 58 6.67 -5.48 17.68
CA ASN A 58 6.19 -6.61 16.90
C ASN A 58 5.46 -6.10 15.66
N MET A 59 6.13 -6.08 14.53
CA MET A 59 5.58 -5.62 13.26
C MET A 59 5.10 -6.79 12.42
N SER A 60 4.10 -6.54 11.59
CA SER A 60 3.71 -7.43 10.50
C SER A 60 4.01 -6.72 9.19
N ILE A 61 4.97 -7.25 8.43
CA ILE A 61 5.49 -6.63 7.22
C ILE A 61 5.11 -7.45 5.99
N GLY A 62 4.92 -6.79 4.87
CA GLY A 62 4.81 -7.43 3.57
C GLY A 62 4.92 -6.45 2.43
N TYR A 63 4.74 -6.96 1.21
CA TYR A 63 4.79 -6.14 0.00
C TYR A 63 3.46 -6.20 -0.75
N ILE A 64 3.04 -5.06 -1.28
CA ILE A 64 2.10 -4.95 -2.38
C ILE A 64 2.88 -4.76 -3.67
N TYR A 65 2.48 -5.47 -4.73
CA TYR A 65 2.88 -5.22 -6.10
C TYR A 65 1.66 -4.83 -6.92
N ALA A 66 1.75 -3.73 -7.66
CA ALA A 66 0.67 -3.29 -8.55
C ALA A 66 1.21 -3.12 -9.97
N LYS A 67 0.45 -3.62 -10.96
CA LYS A 67 0.77 -3.51 -12.38
C LYS A 67 -0.40 -2.87 -13.13
N SER A 68 -0.13 -1.82 -13.90
CA SER A 68 -1.15 -1.22 -14.77
C SER A 68 -1.51 -2.20 -15.89
N GLY A 69 -2.80 -2.37 -16.18
CA GLY A 69 -3.26 -3.10 -17.35
C GLY A 69 -2.92 -2.35 -18.64
N VAL A 70 -1.77 -2.67 -19.23
CA VAL A 70 -1.45 -2.43 -20.65
C VAL A 70 -1.21 -3.79 -21.28
#